data_AF-A0A140L9Y5-F1
#
_entry.id   AF-A0A140L9Y5-F1
#
_cell.length_a   1.000
_cell.length_b   1.000
_cell.length_c   1.000
_cell.angle_alpha   90.00
_cell.angle_beta   90.00
_cell.angle_gamma   90.00
#
_symmetry.space_group_name_H-M   'P 1'
#
loop_
_entity.id
_entity.type
_entity.pdbx_description
1 polymer ?
#
loop_
_entity_poly.entity_id
_entity_poly.type
_entity_poly.pdbx_seq_one_letter_code
_entity_poly.pdbx_strand_id
1 'polypeptide(L)'
;MIEAGGILVFLSLASLIIGGRLKNRERLSRLRELIELEIQGAKERSQRKKVKIKIPLADKVEIHLAKAGLGKNIPVFLATNGIVMSITYAIGNFYLDETLGVITAFFGPYLVWSYLQGRIKKRGMLMLTDFRDFLRYAASYLGAGAPYPKAVEKAAQKIGDPLKTELLAIVKDIKGGQTIERAINEGANRIPLEEYKSFVMATEINMSVGGNLSLIYEKIAADIDSKIKRQENIKAYTAQGRLTTRVVGSIPFAVVGFIRIYSPEFYEPVANDPVWKVMYIASVGCIIFGIYLVKQMTISFTKGVS
;
A
#
# COMPACT_ATOMS: atom_id res chain seq x y z
N MET A 1 22.14 27.88 -14.14
CA MET A 1 22.69 28.09 -12.78
C MET A 1 21.67 28.51 -11.72
N ILE A 2 20.89 29.61 -11.84
CA ILE A 2 19.86 29.98 -10.82
C ILE A 2 18.43 29.66 -11.27
N GLU A 3 18.18 29.61 -12.59
CA GLU A 3 16.81 29.54 -13.13
C GLU A 3 16.15 28.16 -12.98
N ALA A 4 16.85 27.05 -13.22
CA ALA A 4 16.26 25.70 -13.14
C ALA A 4 15.94 25.27 -11.69
N GLY A 5 16.84 25.60 -10.75
CA GLY A 5 16.60 25.40 -9.31
C GLY A 5 15.46 26.29 -8.78
N GLY A 6 15.38 27.53 -9.27
CA GLY A 6 14.29 28.45 -9.00
C GLY A 6 12.94 27.90 -9.47
N ILE A 7 12.86 27.37 -10.69
CA ILE A 7 11.62 26.81 -11.26
C ILE A 7 11.15 25.56 -10.50
N LEU A 8 12.06 24.68 -10.04
CA LEU A 8 11.71 23.51 -9.24
C LEU A 8 11.24 23.86 -7.82
N VAL A 9 11.89 24.83 -7.17
CA VAL A 9 11.44 25.39 -5.89
C VAL A 9 10.12 26.13 -6.06
N PHE A 10 9.91 26.82 -7.17
CA PHE A 10 8.66 27.52 -7.51
C PHE A 10 7.53 26.54 -7.85
N LEU A 11 7.80 25.39 -8.49
CA LEU A 11 6.82 24.32 -8.72
C LEU A 11 6.48 23.58 -7.42
N SER A 12 7.46 23.40 -6.52
CA SER A 12 7.26 22.86 -5.17
C SER A 12 6.40 23.80 -4.32
N LEU A 13 6.71 25.11 -4.31
CA LEU A 13 5.94 26.15 -3.63
C LEU A 13 4.57 26.37 -4.28
N ALA A 14 4.45 26.30 -5.61
CA ALA A 14 3.18 26.35 -6.32
C ALA A 14 2.30 25.14 -5.99
N SER A 15 2.89 23.94 -5.84
CA SER A 15 2.16 22.76 -5.37
C SER A 15 1.69 22.91 -3.91
N LEU A 16 2.46 23.62 -3.09
CA LEU A 16 2.12 23.95 -1.70
C LEU A 16 1.02 25.02 -1.61
N ILE A 17 1.01 25.99 -2.53
CA ILE A 17 -0.03 27.03 -2.65
C ILE A 17 -1.31 26.46 -3.28
N ILE A 18 -1.21 25.54 -4.25
CA ILE A 18 -2.35 24.81 -4.82
C ILE A 18 -2.96 23.86 -3.78
N GLY A 19 -2.12 23.19 -2.98
CA GLY A 19 -2.54 22.41 -1.81
C GLY A 19 -3.18 23.27 -0.71
N GLY A 20 -2.70 24.51 -0.53
CA GLY A 20 -3.27 25.49 0.39
C GLY A 20 -4.59 26.13 -0.10
N ARG A 21 -4.80 26.25 -1.42
CA ARG A 21 -6.02 26.82 -2.03
C ARG A 21 -7.16 25.81 -2.24
N LEU A 22 -6.95 24.52 -1.98
CA LEU A 22 -8.03 23.53 -1.86
C LEU A 22 -8.74 23.60 -0.48
N LYS A 23 -8.57 24.70 0.25
CA LYS A 23 -9.45 25.11 1.35
C LYS A 23 -10.73 25.71 0.76
N ASN A 24 -11.57 24.89 0.13
CA ASN A 24 -12.95 25.28 -0.12
C ASN A 24 -13.89 24.12 0.23
N ARG A 25 -14.20 24.02 1.53
CA ARG A 25 -15.09 23.01 2.11
C ARG A 25 -16.55 23.13 1.64
N GLU A 26 -16.92 24.21 0.96
CA GLU A 26 -18.31 24.45 0.51
C GLU A 26 -18.67 23.75 -0.81
N ARG A 27 -17.70 23.40 -1.67
CA ARG A 27 -18.00 22.70 -2.94
C ARG A 27 -18.24 21.20 -2.75
N LEU A 28 -17.59 20.58 -1.76
CA LEU A 28 -17.71 19.15 -1.47
C LEU A 28 -19.02 18.80 -0.75
N SER A 29 -19.58 19.72 0.05
CA SER A 29 -20.91 19.57 0.64
C SER A 29 -22.02 19.73 -0.41
N ARG A 30 -21.92 20.74 -1.30
CA ARG A 30 -22.88 20.89 -2.42
C ARG A 30 -22.80 19.75 -3.43
N LEU A 31 -21.62 19.18 -3.67
CA LEU A 31 -21.47 17.98 -4.51
C LEU A 31 -22.05 16.74 -3.83
N ARG A 32 -21.92 16.59 -2.50
CA ARG A 32 -22.60 15.52 -1.76
C ARG A 32 -24.12 15.66 -1.79
N GLU A 33 -24.63 16.89 -1.64
CA GLU A 33 -26.06 17.19 -1.68
C GLU A 33 -26.65 16.94 -3.09
N LEU A 34 -25.95 17.36 -4.16
CA LEU A 34 -26.32 17.05 -5.54
C LEU A 34 -26.21 15.56 -5.86
N ILE A 35 -25.20 14.86 -5.35
CA ILE A 35 -25.03 13.41 -5.54
C ILE A 35 -26.08 12.62 -4.73
N GLU A 36 -26.48 13.05 -3.54
CA GLU A 36 -27.56 12.40 -2.77
C GLU A 36 -28.92 12.58 -3.43
N LEU A 37 -29.21 13.76 -3.99
CA LEU A 37 -30.40 14.02 -4.81
C LEU A 37 -30.39 13.18 -6.10
N GLU A 38 -29.23 13.02 -6.73
CA GLU A 38 -29.08 12.20 -7.93
C GLU A 38 -29.10 10.70 -7.63
N ILE A 39 -28.67 10.25 -6.45
CA ILE A 39 -28.77 8.86 -5.98
C ILE A 39 -30.22 8.50 -5.62
N GLN A 40 -31.01 9.44 -5.09
CA GLN A 40 -32.45 9.23 -4.91
C GLN A 40 -33.19 9.13 -6.25
N GLY A 41 -32.82 9.94 -7.26
CA GLY A 41 -33.36 9.82 -8.62
C GLY A 41 -32.83 8.61 -9.43
N ALA A 42 -31.61 8.15 -9.15
CA ALA A 42 -30.98 7.05 -9.88
C ALA A 42 -31.44 5.65 -9.43
N LYS A 43 -32.19 5.56 -8.31
CA LYS A 43 -32.78 4.30 -7.85
C LYS A 43 -33.86 3.76 -8.80
N GLU A 44 -34.44 4.61 -9.65
CA GLU A 44 -35.39 4.19 -10.71
C GLU A 44 -34.70 3.78 -12.03
N ARG A 45 -33.39 4.01 -12.19
CA ARG A 45 -32.64 3.68 -13.43
C ARG A 45 -31.66 2.53 -13.24
N SER A 46 -32.06 1.51 -12.47
CA SER A 46 -31.29 0.31 -12.12
C SER A 46 -30.88 -0.60 -13.29
N GLN A 47 -31.12 -0.26 -14.56
CA GLN A 47 -30.73 -1.15 -15.67
C GLN A 47 -30.29 -0.38 -16.91
N ARG A 48 -28.99 -0.05 -17.00
CA ARG A 48 -28.11 -0.21 -18.18
C ARG A 48 -26.85 0.68 -18.09
N LYS A 49 -25.72 0.06 -18.46
CA LYS A 49 -24.39 0.62 -18.80
C LYS A 49 -23.44 1.00 -17.65
N LYS A 50 -22.38 0.19 -17.53
CA LYS A 50 -21.12 0.48 -16.82
C LYS A 50 -20.50 1.78 -17.36
N VAL A 51 -20.71 2.90 -16.67
CA VAL A 51 -19.97 4.14 -16.91
C VAL A 51 -18.64 4.05 -16.16
N LYS A 52 -17.52 4.00 -16.91
CA LYS A 52 -16.16 4.14 -16.36
C LYS A 52 -15.98 5.57 -15.88
N ILE A 53 -16.19 5.83 -14.59
CA ILE A 53 -15.89 7.12 -13.96
C ILE A 53 -14.36 7.24 -13.88
N LYS A 54 -13.77 8.18 -14.63
CA LYS A 54 -12.36 8.56 -14.50
C LYS A 54 -12.20 9.30 -13.17
N ILE A 55 -11.78 8.57 -12.14
CA ILE A 55 -11.50 9.15 -10.84
C ILE A 55 -10.21 9.99 -10.94
N PRO A 56 -10.20 11.28 -10.54
CA PRO A 56 -9.00 12.12 -10.56
C PRO A 56 -7.89 11.56 -9.66
N LEU A 57 -6.63 11.83 -10.00
CA LEU A 57 -5.45 11.27 -9.33
C LEU A 57 -5.42 11.58 -7.82
N ALA A 58 -6.02 12.71 -7.41
CA ALA A 58 -6.14 13.15 -6.03
C ALA A 58 -6.96 12.19 -5.15
N ASP A 59 -8.12 11.72 -5.62
CA ASP A 59 -8.98 10.82 -4.85
C ASP A 59 -8.36 9.42 -4.72
N LYS A 60 -7.59 8.96 -5.72
CA LYS A 60 -6.83 7.70 -5.61
C LYS A 60 -5.76 7.78 -4.51
N VAL A 61 -5.10 8.93 -4.38
CA VAL A 61 -4.12 9.19 -3.32
C VAL A 61 -4.81 9.26 -1.96
N GLU A 62 -5.97 9.91 -1.87
CA GLU A 62 -6.77 9.99 -0.65
C GLU A 62 -7.27 8.63 -0.18
N ILE A 63 -7.77 7.77 -1.09
CA ILE A 63 -8.17 6.40 -0.78
C ILE A 63 -6.99 5.56 -0.28
N HIS A 64 -5.79 5.73 -0.85
CA HIS A 64 -4.59 5.02 -0.38
C HIS A 64 -4.06 5.56 0.96
N LEU A 65 -4.18 6.86 1.21
CA LEU A 65 -3.83 7.49 2.50
C LEU A 65 -4.82 7.12 3.60
N ALA A 66 -6.11 7.03 3.28
CA ALA A 66 -7.15 6.51 4.17
C ALA A 66 -6.90 5.04 4.52
N LYS A 67 -6.56 4.19 3.54
CA LYS A 67 -6.15 2.79 3.76
C LYS A 67 -4.85 2.65 4.55
N ALA A 68 -3.95 3.64 4.49
CA ALA A 68 -2.76 3.70 5.34
C ALA A 68 -3.05 4.21 6.77
N GLY A 69 -4.28 4.67 7.05
CA GLY A 69 -4.72 5.31 8.29
C GLY A 69 -4.02 6.63 8.59
N LEU A 70 -3.61 7.35 7.54
CA LEU A 70 -3.13 8.74 7.58
C LEU A 70 -4.23 9.68 7.04
N GLY A 71 -5.48 9.43 7.42
CA GLY A 71 -6.68 10.04 6.83
C GLY A 71 -6.82 11.57 6.96
N LYS A 72 -5.80 12.31 7.40
CA LYS A 72 -5.86 13.77 7.56
C LYS A 72 -4.62 14.57 7.16
N ASN A 73 -3.56 13.95 6.62
CA ASN A 73 -2.28 14.65 6.41
C ASN A 73 -1.76 14.59 4.96
N ILE A 74 -2.62 14.94 3.98
CA ILE A 74 -2.21 15.25 2.60
C ILE A 74 -1.06 16.28 2.56
N PRO A 75 -1.02 17.32 3.42
CA PRO A 75 0.09 18.28 3.45
C PRO A 75 1.42 17.64 3.88
N VAL A 76 1.39 16.67 4.80
CA VAL A 76 2.61 15.97 5.26
C VAL A 76 3.14 15.05 4.16
N PHE A 77 2.26 14.38 3.41
CA PHE A 77 2.68 13.57 2.27
C PHE A 77 3.33 14.42 1.15
N LEU A 78 2.78 15.59 0.87
CA LEU A 78 3.35 16.53 -0.10
C LEU A 78 4.64 17.18 0.41
N ALA A 79 4.70 17.55 1.70
CA ALA A 79 5.90 18.10 2.33
C ALA A 79 7.05 17.08 2.37
N THR A 80 6.78 15.82 2.75
CA THR A 80 7.80 14.76 2.73
C THR A 80 8.28 14.46 1.31
N ASN A 81 7.39 14.47 0.32
CA ASN A 81 7.77 14.36 -1.09
C ASN A 81 8.65 15.54 -1.53
N GLY A 82 8.29 16.76 -1.17
CA GLY A 82 9.05 17.97 -1.47
C GLY A 82 10.45 17.92 -0.85
N ILE A 83 10.56 17.54 0.43
CA ILE A 83 11.85 17.40 1.13
C ILE A 83 12.71 16.32 0.48
N VAL A 84 12.14 15.16 0.16
CA VAL A 84 12.88 14.08 -0.51
C VAL A 84 13.31 14.49 -1.92
N MET A 85 12.46 15.18 -2.69
CA MET A 85 12.83 15.71 -4.00
C MET A 85 13.95 16.75 -3.90
N SER A 86 13.89 17.66 -2.93
CA SER A 86 14.94 18.66 -2.71
C SER A 86 16.27 18.05 -2.30
N ILE A 87 16.27 17.03 -1.42
CA ILE A 87 17.49 16.33 -1.01
C ILE A 87 18.08 15.53 -2.18
N THR A 88 17.24 14.81 -2.94
CA THR A 88 17.72 13.99 -4.06
C THR A 88 18.21 14.85 -5.24
N TYR A 89 17.59 16.02 -5.45
CA TYR A 89 18.06 17.03 -6.39
C TYR A 89 19.38 17.67 -5.95
N ALA A 90 19.51 18.05 -4.67
CA ALA A 90 20.74 18.63 -4.14
C ALA A 90 21.92 17.65 -4.24
N ILE A 91 21.69 16.37 -3.93
CA ILE A 91 22.70 15.31 -4.11
C ILE A 91 23.03 15.11 -5.59
N GLY A 92 22.02 15.02 -6.47
CA GLY A 92 22.24 14.83 -7.91
C GLY A 92 23.03 15.98 -8.54
N ASN A 93 22.71 17.22 -8.18
CA ASN A 93 23.38 18.41 -8.68
C ASN A 93 24.82 18.54 -8.12
N PHE A 94 25.05 18.11 -6.88
CA PHE A 94 26.39 18.07 -6.28
C PHE A 94 27.29 17.02 -6.96
N TYR A 95 26.75 15.88 -7.39
CA TYR A 95 27.54 14.74 -7.88
C TYR A 95 27.62 14.56 -9.40
N LEU A 96 26.69 15.07 -10.22
CA LEU A 96 26.53 14.59 -11.59
C LEU A 96 26.17 15.63 -12.67
N ASP A 97 26.09 16.94 -12.38
CA ASP A 97 25.72 18.03 -13.32
C ASP A 97 24.19 18.29 -13.48
N GLU A 98 23.80 19.48 -13.96
CA GLU A 98 22.43 20.07 -13.88
C GLU A 98 21.36 19.16 -14.56
N THR A 99 21.74 18.44 -15.62
CA THR A 99 20.86 17.48 -16.35
C THR A 99 20.58 16.17 -15.62
N LEU A 100 21.51 15.68 -14.79
CA LEU A 100 21.35 14.40 -14.08
C LEU A 100 20.60 14.59 -12.74
N GLY A 101 20.61 15.80 -12.18
CA GLY A 101 19.77 16.17 -11.02
C GLY A 101 18.26 16.12 -11.29
N VAL A 102 17.83 16.33 -12.55
CA VAL A 102 16.42 16.23 -12.94
C VAL A 102 15.94 14.76 -12.95
N ILE A 103 16.82 13.82 -13.33
CA ILE A 103 16.50 12.39 -13.35
C ILE A 103 16.36 11.85 -11.91
N THR A 104 17.21 12.28 -10.99
CA THR A 104 17.10 11.90 -9.57
C THR A 104 15.87 12.52 -8.89
N ALA A 105 15.48 13.74 -9.27
CA ALA A 105 14.24 14.37 -8.78
C ALA A 105 12.98 13.56 -9.16
N PHE A 106 12.97 12.93 -10.34
CA PHE A 106 11.86 12.08 -10.79
C PHE A 106 11.73 10.76 -9.99
N PHE A 107 12.79 10.31 -9.32
CA PHE A 107 12.78 9.13 -8.45
C PHE A 107 12.18 9.41 -7.05
N GLY A 108 12.15 10.67 -6.61
CA GLY A 108 11.61 11.08 -5.30
C GLY A 108 10.14 10.67 -5.08
N PRO A 109 9.21 11.00 -6.00
CA PRO A 109 7.81 10.58 -5.91
C PRO A 109 7.64 9.05 -5.87
N TYR A 110 8.49 8.32 -6.58
CA TYR A 110 8.47 6.86 -6.62
C TYR A 110 8.87 6.23 -5.27
N LEU A 111 9.87 6.80 -4.58
CA LEU A 111 10.32 6.34 -3.26
C LEU A 111 9.22 6.51 -2.20
N VAL A 112 8.55 7.67 -2.21
CA VAL A 112 7.48 7.95 -1.26
C VAL A 112 6.24 7.09 -1.53
N TRP A 113 5.91 6.86 -2.82
CA TRP A 113 4.86 5.91 -3.20
C TRP A 113 5.16 4.49 -2.73
N SER A 114 6.41 4.02 -2.90
CA SER A 114 6.85 2.69 -2.45
C SER A 114 6.80 2.54 -0.92
N TYR A 115 7.17 3.58 -0.18
CA TYR A 115 7.08 3.60 1.28
C TYR A 115 5.63 3.50 1.77
N LEU A 116 4.72 4.25 1.15
CA LEU A 116 3.30 4.22 1.48
C LEU A 116 2.69 2.83 1.26
N GLN A 117 2.99 2.20 0.11
CA GLN A 117 2.58 0.83 -0.19
C GLN A 117 3.12 -0.18 0.84
N GLY A 118 4.34 0.05 1.34
CA GLY A 118 4.92 -0.75 2.43
C GLY A 118 4.14 -0.65 3.74
N ARG A 119 3.66 0.54 4.11
CA ARG A 119 2.85 0.77 5.32
C ARG A 119 1.46 0.15 5.21
N ILE A 120 0.81 0.24 4.06
CA ILE A 120 -0.50 -0.41 3.81
C ILE A 120 -0.35 -1.93 3.95
N LYS A 121 0.69 -2.52 3.33
CA LYS A 121 0.97 -3.96 3.45
C LYS A 121 1.25 -4.37 4.89
N LYS A 122 2.00 -3.57 5.67
CA LYS A 122 2.22 -3.85 7.10
C LYS A 122 0.92 -3.84 7.91
N ARG A 123 0.03 -2.87 7.68
CA ARG A 123 -1.28 -2.83 8.38
C ARG A 123 -2.19 -3.99 7.99
N GLY A 124 -2.24 -4.36 6.70
CA GLY A 124 -2.97 -5.54 6.24
C GLY A 124 -2.47 -6.83 6.87
N MET A 125 -1.14 -6.99 7.00
CA MET A 125 -0.54 -8.14 7.66
C MET A 125 -0.86 -8.20 9.15
N LEU A 126 -0.82 -7.08 9.86
CA LEU A 126 -1.22 -7.03 11.27
C LEU A 126 -2.68 -7.47 11.45
N MET A 127 -3.58 -6.95 10.61
CA MET A 127 -5.00 -7.31 10.64
C MET A 127 -5.22 -8.81 10.31
N LEU A 128 -4.42 -9.38 9.41
CA LEU A 128 -4.45 -10.81 9.09
C LEU A 128 -3.97 -11.68 10.26
N THR A 129 -2.88 -11.27 10.92
CA THR A 129 -2.36 -11.95 12.13
C THR A 129 -3.39 -11.90 13.26
N ASP A 130 -3.99 -10.74 13.50
CA ASP A 130 -5.06 -10.58 14.50
C ASP A 130 -6.28 -11.45 14.15
N PHE A 131 -6.63 -11.56 12.87
CA PHE A 131 -7.74 -12.41 12.42
C PHE A 131 -7.46 -13.90 12.64
N ARG A 132 -6.24 -14.36 12.35
CA ARG A 132 -5.81 -15.72 12.69
C ARG A 132 -5.92 -15.98 14.19
N ASP A 133 -5.43 -15.07 15.03
CA ASP A 133 -5.45 -15.25 16.48
C ASP A 133 -6.89 -15.26 17.02
N PHE A 134 -7.75 -14.41 16.47
CA PHE A 134 -9.19 -14.47 16.71
C PHE A 134 -9.78 -15.85 16.39
N LEU A 135 -9.47 -16.43 15.21
CA LEU A 135 -9.97 -17.75 14.83
C LEU A 135 -9.50 -18.86 15.78
N ARG A 136 -8.25 -18.80 16.26
CA ARG A 136 -7.73 -19.76 17.25
C ARG A 136 -8.45 -19.66 18.58
N TYR A 137 -8.66 -18.44 19.09
CA TYR A 137 -9.42 -18.23 20.32
C TYR A 137 -10.88 -18.65 20.17
N ALA A 138 -11.51 -18.30 19.05
CA ALA A 138 -12.89 -18.68 18.76
C ALA A 138 -13.04 -20.20 18.65
N ALA A 139 -12.13 -20.88 17.96
CA ALA A 139 -12.08 -22.35 17.89
C ALA A 139 -12.01 -22.95 19.31
N SER A 140 -11.08 -22.48 20.14
CA SER A 140 -10.95 -22.96 21.52
C SER A 140 -12.23 -22.78 22.35
N TYR A 141 -12.90 -21.64 22.26
CA TYR A 141 -14.17 -21.41 22.98
C TYR A 141 -15.33 -22.25 22.42
N LEU A 142 -15.42 -22.41 21.10
CA LEU A 142 -16.43 -23.25 20.45
C LEU A 142 -16.21 -24.73 20.80
N GLY A 143 -14.97 -25.20 20.79
CA GLY A 143 -14.59 -26.56 21.21
C GLY A 143 -14.87 -26.84 22.68
N ALA A 144 -14.81 -25.81 23.54
CA ALA A 144 -15.24 -25.90 24.95
C ALA A 144 -16.78 -25.86 25.12
N GLY A 145 -17.56 -25.84 24.04
CA GLY A 145 -19.03 -25.86 24.06
C GLY A 145 -19.67 -24.50 24.35
N ALA A 146 -18.92 -23.39 24.24
CA ALA A 146 -19.52 -22.07 24.44
C ALA A 146 -20.50 -21.73 23.28
N PRO A 147 -21.65 -21.11 23.57
CA PRO A 147 -22.54 -20.61 22.53
C PRO A 147 -21.82 -19.66 21.57
N TYR A 148 -22.11 -19.77 20.28
CA TYR A 148 -21.40 -19.04 19.22
C TYR A 148 -21.21 -17.53 19.49
N PRO A 149 -22.26 -16.76 19.85
CA PRO A 149 -22.10 -15.32 20.08
C PRO A 149 -21.13 -15.01 21.23
N LYS A 150 -21.11 -15.85 22.27
CA LYS A 150 -20.24 -15.71 23.44
C LYS A 150 -18.80 -16.12 23.14
N ALA A 151 -18.61 -17.14 22.32
CA ALA A 151 -17.29 -17.57 21.85
C ALA A 151 -16.62 -16.48 21.01
N VAL A 152 -17.34 -15.92 20.04
CA VAL A 152 -16.87 -14.82 19.18
C VAL A 152 -16.58 -13.56 20.00
N GLU A 153 -17.46 -13.21 20.94
CA GLU A 153 -17.26 -12.05 21.83
C GLU A 153 -15.97 -12.16 22.64
N LYS A 154 -15.73 -13.30 23.30
CA LYS A 154 -14.51 -13.53 24.07
C LYS A 154 -13.26 -13.54 23.19
N ALA A 155 -13.34 -14.12 22.00
CA ALA A 155 -12.22 -14.14 21.06
C ALA A 155 -11.89 -12.73 20.54
N ALA A 156 -12.90 -11.92 20.20
CA ALA A 156 -12.72 -10.55 19.73
C ALA A 156 -12.06 -9.65 20.80
N GLN A 157 -12.32 -9.91 22.09
CA GLN A 157 -11.68 -9.16 23.19
C GLN A 157 -10.17 -9.43 23.32
N LYS A 158 -9.65 -10.52 22.75
CA LYS A 158 -8.22 -10.90 22.82
C LYS A 158 -7.36 -10.26 21.74
N ILE A 159 -7.95 -9.61 20.75
CA ILE A 159 -7.25 -9.02 19.60
C ILE A 159 -7.30 -7.48 19.63
N GLY A 160 -6.52 -6.82 18.78
CA GLY A 160 -6.43 -5.36 18.67
C GLY A 160 -7.43 -4.73 17.69
N ASP A 161 -7.49 -3.39 17.72
CA ASP A 161 -8.20 -2.58 16.72
C ASP A 161 -7.39 -2.44 15.41
N PRO A 162 -8.04 -2.37 14.23
CA PRO A 162 -9.47 -2.12 14.01
C PRO A 162 -10.38 -3.36 13.96
N LEU A 163 -9.80 -4.57 13.94
CA LEU A 163 -10.58 -5.80 13.74
C LEU A 163 -11.49 -6.12 14.94
N LYS A 164 -11.01 -5.85 16.17
CA LYS A 164 -11.81 -5.99 17.39
C LYS A 164 -13.15 -5.25 17.30
N THR A 165 -13.13 -3.97 16.96
CA THR A 165 -14.35 -3.15 16.87
C THR A 165 -15.36 -3.72 15.88
N GLU A 166 -14.91 -4.16 14.70
CA GLU A 166 -15.78 -4.76 13.68
C GLU A 166 -16.36 -6.12 14.09
N LEU A 167 -15.56 -6.98 14.73
CA LEU A 167 -16.05 -8.28 15.23
C LEU A 167 -17.05 -8.11 16.38
N LEU A 168 -16.83 -7.13 17.27
CA LEU A 168 -17.78 -6.82 18.34
C LEU A 168 -19.09 -6.24 17.78
N ALA A 169 -19.05 -5.48 16.68
CA ALA A 169 -20.25 -5.04 15.98
C ALA A 169 -21.05 -6.24 15.44
N ILE A 170 -20.39 -7.24 14.83
CA ILE A 170 -21.05 -8.47 14.38
C ILE A 170 -21.72 -9.21 15.54
N VAL A 171 -21.05 -9.32 16.69
CA VAL A 171 -21.65 -9.93 17.89
C VAL A 171 -22.89 -9.17 18.35
N LYS A 172 -22.84 -7.83 18.30
CA LYS A 172 -23.98 -6.98 18.65
C LYS A 172 -25.16 -7.22 17.70
N ASP A 173 -24.91 -7.33 16.40
CA ASP A 173 -25.92 -7.61 15.39
C ASP A 173 -26.60 -8.98 15.65
N ILE A 174 -25.81 -10.01 15.96
CA ILE A 174 -26.32 -11.35 16.32
C ILE A 174 -27.17 -11.29 17.60
N LYS A 175 -26.70 -10.60 18.64
CA LYS A 175 -27.47 -10.40 19.88
C LYS A 175 -28.76 -9.59 19.65
N GLY A 176 -28.79 -8.75 18.61
CA GLY A 176 -29.96 -8.00 18.15
C GLY A 176 -30.99 -8.83 17.37
N GLY A 177 -30.77 -10.14 17.23
CA GLY A 177 -31.70 -11.06 16.55
C GLY A 177 -31.39 -11.31 15.08
N GLN A 178 -30.29 -10.77 14.55
CA GLN A 178 -29.85 -11.09 13.19
C GLN A 178 -29.28 -12.52 13.13
N THR A 179 -29.52 -13.22 12.02
CA THR A 179 -28.93 -14.55 11.83
C THR A 179 -27.41 -14.44 11.70
N ILE A 180 -26.71 -15.49 12.14
CA ILE A 180 -25.25 -15.48 12.18
C ILE A 180 -24.67 -15.37 10.77
N GLU A 181 -25.25 -16.07 9.78
CA GLU A 181 -24.76 -16.01 8.39
C GLU A 181 -24.84 -14.58 7.87
N ARG A 182 -25.97 -13.91 8.12
CA ARG A 182 -26.19 -12.54 7.64
C ARG A 182 -25.26 -11.54 8.33
N ALA A 183 -25.08 -11.64 9.64
CA ALA A 183 -24.23 -10.71 10.39
C ALA A 183 -22.75 -10.81 9.96
N ILE A 184 -22.25 -12.02 9.74
CA ILE A 184 -20.87 -12.26 9.25
C ILE A 184 -20.73 -11.80 7.79
N ASN A 185 -21.73 -12.06 6.94
CA ASN A 185 -21.71 -11.64 5.54
C ASN A 185 -21.71 -10.11 5.40
N GLU A 186 -22.54 -9.40 6.17
CA GLU A 186 -22.52 -7.92 6.22
C GLU A 186 -21.19 -7.37 6.74
N GLY A 187 -20.53 -8.11 7.63
CA GLY A 187 -19.15 -7.84 8.09
C GLY A 187 -18.10 -7.88 6.97
N ALA A 188 -18.33 -8.63 5.88
CA ALA A 188 -17.38 -8.78 4.78
C ALA A 188 -17.14 -7.47 4.00
N ASN A 189 -18.08 -6.53 4.08
CA ASN A 189 -17.93 -5.19 3.51
C ASN A 189 -17.06 -4.27 4.39
N ARG A 190 -16.98 -4.54 5.70
CA ARG A 190 -16.27 -3.72 6.68
C ARG A 190 -14.86 -4.22 6.96
N ILE A 191 -14.63 -5.52 6.85
CA ILE A 191 -13.33 -6.17 7.06
C ILE A 191 -12.66 -6.43 5.70
N PRO A 192 -11.66 -5.63 5.28
CA PRO A 192 -11.04 -5.73 3.96
C PRO A 192 -9.96 -6.83 3.90
N LEU A 193 -10.28 -8.04 4.37
CA LEU A 193 -9.41 -9.22 4.29
C LEU A 193 -9.97 -10.22 3.29
N GLU A 194 -9.09 -10.82 2.48
CA GLU A 194 -9.46 -11.85 1.52
C GLU A 194 -9.89 -13.13 2.25
N GLU A 195 -9.15 -13.47 3.30
CA GLU A 195 -9.34 -14.65 4.15
C GLU A 195 -10.65 -14.57 4.93
N TYR A 196 -11.13 -13.35 5.22
CA TYR A 196 -12.44 -13.16 5.83
C TYR A 196 -13.58 -13.64 4.94
N LYS A 197 -13.48 -13.47 3.61
CA LYS A 197 -14.50 -13.95 2.67
C LYS A 197 -14.53 -15.48 2.61
N SER A 198 -13.37 -16.11 2.57
CA SER A 198 -13.24 -17.57 2.64
C SER A 198 -13.79 -18.11 3.96
N PHE A 199 -13.57 -17.38 5.06
CA PHE A 199 -14.18 -17.68 6.35
C PHE A 199 -15.70 -17.59 6.34
N VAL A 200 -16.29 -16.51 5.80
CA VAL A 200 -17.75 -16.36 5.71
C VAL A 200 -18.36 -17.54 4.97
N MET A 201 -17.81 -17.88 3.79
CA MET A 201 -18.28 -18.99 2.97
C MET A 201 -18.15 -20.33 3.70
N ALA A 202 -17.00 -20.60 4.34
CA ALA A 202 -16.78 -21.85 5.07
C ALA A 202 -17.71 -21.98 6.28
N THR A 203 -17.96 -20.89 7.00
CA THR A 203 -18.89 -20.86 8.14
C THR A 203 -20.32 -21.06 7.69
N GLU A 204 -20.77 -20.39 6.62
CA GLU A 204 -22.13 -20.53 6.07
C GLU A 204 -22.42 -21.97 5.61
N ILE A 205 -21.47 -22.60 4.90
CA ILE A 205 -21.58 -24.00 4.50
C ILE A 205 -21.66 -24.92 5.72
N ASN A 206 -20.78 -24.74 6.71
CA ASN A 206 -20.75 -25.64 7.87
C ASN A 206 -21.94 -25.46 8.80
N MET A 207 -22.48 -24.25 8.94
CA MET A 207 -23.73 -24.03 9.68
C MET A 207 -24.91 -24.72 9.00
N SER A 208 -24.99 -24.66 7.67
CA SER A 208 -26.05 -25.32 6.89
C SER A 208 -26.02 -26.85 6.99
N VAL A 209 -24.82 -27.42 7.12
CA VAL A 209 -24.59 -28.88 7.18
C VAL A 209 -24.50 -29.40 8.63
N GLY A 210 -24.42 -28.52 9.64
CA GLY A 210 -24.28 -28.90 11.04
C GLY A 210 -22.87 -29.37 11.45
N GLY A 211 -21.83 -28.89 10.75
CA GLY A 211 -20.44 -29.26 10.99
C GLY A 211 -19.83 -28.64 12.25
N ASN A 212 -18.65 -29.14 12.65
CA ASN A 212 -17.92 -28.62 13.81
C ASN A 212 -17.18 -27.31 13.46
N LEU A 213 -17.76 -26.18 13.86
CA LEU A 213 -17.18 -24.85 13.65
C LEU A 213 -15.82 -24.66 14.30
N SER A 214 -15.55 -25.33 15.43
CA SER A 214 -14.22 -25.29 16.07
C SER A 214 -13.14 -25.80 15.11
N LEU A 215 -13.39 -26.94 14.47
CA LEU A 215 -12.46 -27.57 13.54
C LEU A 215 -12.25 -26.71 12.28
N ILE A 216 -13.31 -26.09 11.78
CA ILE A 216 -13.23 -25.21 10.61
C ILE A 216 -12.43 -23.95 10.92
N TYR A 217 -12.62 -23.35 12.09
CA TYR A 217 -11.92 -22.12 12.47
C TYR A 217 -10.44 -22.40 12.69
N GLU A 218 -10.11 -23.54 13.31
CA GLU A 218 -8.73 -24.02 13.45
C GLU A 218 -8.07 -24.28 12.09
N LYS A 219 -8.79 -24.91 11.15
CA LYS A 219 -8.29 -25.14 9.78
C LYS A 219 -8.00 -23.84 9.04
N ILE A 220 -8.89 -22.85 9.14
CA ILE A 220 -8.67 -21.53 8.50
C ILE A 220 -7.48 -20.80 9.16
N ALA A 221 -7.36 -20.85 10.49
CA ALA A 221 -6.18 -20.31 11.17
C ALA A 221 -4.87 -20.97 10.71
N ALA A 222 -4.85 -22.29 10.55
CA ALA A 222 -3.68 -23.03 10.06
C ALA A 222 -3.33 -22.69 8.60
N ASP A 223 -4.34 -22.45 7.75
CA ASP A 223 -4.13 -21.99 6.37
C ASP A 223 -3.53 -20.58 6.34
N ILE A 224 -4.01 -19.67 7.19
CA ILE A 224 -3.42 -18.33 7.33
C ILE A 224 -1.96 -18.41 7.80
N ASP A 225 -1.63 -19.26 8.77
CA ASP A 225 -0.24 -19.45 9.21
C ASP A 225 0.64 -19.97 8.07
N SER A 226 0.13 -20.89 7.27
CA SER A 226 0.83 -21.42 6.10
C SER A 226 1.07 -20.32 5.05
N LYS A 227 0.08 -19.43 4.84
CA LYS A 227 0.22 -18.25 3.96
C LYS A 227 1.25 -17.26 4.50
N ILE A 228 1.25 -16.97 5.80
CA ILE A 228 2.23 -16.06 6.44
C ILE A 228 3.65 -16.62 6.27
N LYS A 229 3.87 -17.89 6.66
CA LYS A 229 5.17 -18.55 6.51
C LYS A 229 5.66 -18.57 5.06
N ARG A 230 4.75 -18.85 4.12
CA ARG A 230 5.05 -18.80 2.68
C ARG A 230 5.52 -17.41 2.24
N GLN A 231 4.85 -16.35 2.69
CA GLN A 231 5.28 -14.99 2.39
C GLN A 231 6.62 -14.62 3.04
N GLU A 232 6.89 -15.11 4.25
CA GLU A 232 8.17 -14.92 4.92
C GLU A 232 9.31 -15.63 4.20
N ASN A 233 9.10 -16.88 3.78
CA ASN A 233 10.05 -17.64 2.98
C ASN A 233 10.35 -16.92 1.66
N ILE A 234 9.32 -16.47 0.93
CA ILE A 234 9.49 -15.68 -0.31
C ILE A 234 10.30 -14.41 -0.01
N LYS A 235 10.03 -13.71 1.09
CA LYS A 235 10.79 -12.51 1.48
C LYS A 235 12.26 -12.84 1.77
N ALA A 236 12.53 -13.95 2.44
CA ALA A 236 13.89 -14.40 2.78
C ALA A 236 14.67 -14.78 1.51
N TYR A 237 14.11 -15.63 0.64
CA TYR A 237 14.76 -16.01 -0.62
C TYR A 237 15.01 -14.81 -1.53
N THR A 238 14.05 -13.89 -1.64
CA THR A 238 14.23 -12.68 -2.45
C THR A 238 15.07 -11.61 -1.78
N ALA A 239 15.38 -11.71 -0.47
CA ALA A 239 16.21 -10.73 0.22
C ALA A 239 17.66 -10.80 -0.28
N GLN A 240 18.21 -12.01 -0.47
CA GLN A 240 19.54 -12.21 -1.00
C GLN A 240 19.67 -11.60 -2.41
N GLY A 241 18.76 -11.94 -3.32
CA GLY A 241 18.75 -11.37 -4.67
C GLY A 241 18.61 -9.85 -4.67
N ARG A 242 17.74 -9.30 -3.82
CA ARG A 242 17.57 -7.84 -3.69
C ARG A 242 18.82 -7.14 -3.13
N LEU A 243 19.56 -7.78 -2.22
CA LEU A 243 20.82 -7.24 -1.70
C LEU A 243 21.88 -7.23 -2.80
N THR A 244 22.07 -8.33 -3.52
CA THR A 244 23.02 -8.40 -4.64
C THR A 244 22.70 -7.37 -5.72
N THR A 245 21.43 -7.23 -6.13
CA THR A 245 21.03 -6.21 -7.11
C THR A 245 21.31 -4.79 -6.63
N ARG A 246 21.14 -4.49 -5.33
CA ARG A 246 21.48 -3.18 -4.78
C ARG A 246 22.98 -2.92 -4.78
N VAL A 247 23.78 -3.90 -4.35
CA VAL A 247 25.24 -3.78 -4.31
C VAL A 247 25.78 -3.60 -5.73
N VAL A 248 25.48 -4.54 -6.63
CA VAL A 248 25.94 -4.48 -8.03
C VAL A 248 25.41 -3.24 -8.75
N GLY A 249 24.14 -2.89 -8.53
CA GLY A 249 23.55 -1.68 -9.10
C GLY A 249 24.17 -0.38 -8.58
N SER A 250 24.80 -0.38 -7.39
CA SER A 250 25.49 0.79 -6.82
C SER A 250 26.93 0.97 -7.29
N ILE A 251 27.58 -0.08 -7.80
CA ILE A 251 29.01 -0.05 -8.20
C ILE A 251 29.31 1.09 -9.19
N PRO A 252 28.56 1.28 -10.29
CA PRO A 252 28.89 2.32 -11.27
C PRO A 252 28.84 3.73 -10.67
N PHE A 253 27.90 3.97 -9.76
CA PHE A 253 27.78 5.26 -9.06
C PHE A 253 28.91 5.45 -8.05
N ALA A 254 29.27 4.39 -7.32
CA ALA A 254 30.39 4.42 -6.38
C ALA A 254 31.73 4.70 -7.08
N VAL A 255 31.97 4.07 -8.23
CA VAL A 255 33.19 4.27 -9.03
C VAL A 255 33.26 5.70 -9.58
N VAL A 256 32.17 6.21 -10.16
CA VAL A 256 32.13 7.60 -10.66
C VAL A 256 32.35 8.60 -9.52
N GLY A 257 31.70 8.38 -8.37
CA GLY A 257 31.90 9.22 -7.18
C GLY A 257 33.33 9.17 -6.65
N PHE A 258 33.95 7.99 -6.64
CA PHE A 258 35.34 7.81 -6.22
C PHE A 258 36.31 8.56 -7.14
N ILE A 259 36.19 8.39 -8.46
CA ILE A 259 37.04 9.06 -9.44
C ILE A 259 36.92 10.58 -9.33
N ARG A 260 35.70 11.11 -9.12
CA ARG A 260 35.48 12.55 -8.96
C ARG A 260 36.14 13.13 -7.70
N ILE A 261 36.16 12.41 -6.59
CA ILE A 261 36.75 12.89 -5.32
C ILE A 261 38.28 12.80 -5.36
N TYR A 262 38.82 11.69 -5.86
CA TYR A 262 40.26 11.41 -5.79
C TYR A 262 41.04 11.89 -7.02
N SER A 263 40.37 12.12 -8.15
CA SER A 263 41.01 12.53 -9.41
C SER A 263 40.12 13.47 -10.23
N PRO A 264 39.83 14.69 -9.72
CA PRO A 264 38.95 15.65 -10.38
C PRO A 264 39.47 16.08 -11.76
N GLU A 265 40.79 16.25 -11.90
CA GLU A 265 41.45 16.62 -13.16
C GLU A 265 41.24 15.60 -14.29
N PHE A 266 41.05 14.32 -13.93
CA PHE A 266 40.72 13.26 -14.88
C PHE A 266 39.22 13.24 -15.24
N TYR A 267 38.36 13.62 -14.29
CA TYR A 267 36.91 13.57 -14.46
C TYR A 267 36.36 14.72 -15.31
N GLU A 268 36.87 15.95 -15.15
CA GLU A 268 36.36 17.14 -15.84
C GLU A 268 36.35 17.06 -17.38
N PRO A 269 37.42 16.64 -18.08
CA PRO A 269 37.39 16.52 -19.54
C PRO A 269 36.47 15.39 -20.01
N VAL A 270 36.39 14.29 -19.25
CA VAL A 270 35.52 13.14 -19.56
C VAL A 270 34.04 13.49 -19.37
N ALA A 271 33.70 14.28 -18.35
CA ALA A 271 32.32 14.70 -18.08
C ALA A 271 31.76 15.63 -19.18
N ASN A 272 32.64 16.38 -19.85
CA ASN A 272 32.26 17.28 -20.94
C ASN A 272 32.14 16.59 -22.31
N ASP A 273 32.64 15.36 -22.44
CA ASP A 273 32.55 14.59 -23.68
C ASP A 273 31.09 14.12 -23.95
N PRO A 274 30.49 14.46 -25.12
CA PRO A 274 29.17 13.99 -25.51
C PRO A 274 29.03 12.45 -25.51
N VAL A 275 30.10 11.73 -25.87
CA VAL A 275 30.10 10.26 -25.93
C VAL A 275 29.96 9.65 -24.54
N TRP A 276 30.66 10.21 -23.55
CA TRP A 276 30.58 9.76 -22.16
C TRP A 276 29.16 9.93 -21.60
N LYS A 277 28.50 11.06 -21.89
CA LYS A 277 27.11 11.33 -21.46
C LYS A 277 26.15 10.27 -22.00
N VAL A 278 26.26 9.90 -23.28
CA VAL A 278 25.42 8.88 -23.90
C VAL A 278 25.67 7.50 -23.28
N MET A 279 26.93 7.10 -23.09
CA MET A 279 27.28 5.82 -22.48
C MET A 279 26.82 5.71 -21.01
N TYR A 280 26.92 6.81 -20.27
CA TYR A 280 26.45 6.89 -18.89
C TYR A 280 24.92 6.73 -18.81
N ILE A 281 24.18 7.45 -19.66
CA ILE A 281 22.70 7.33 -19.73
C ILE A 281 22.29 5.90 -20.12
N ALA A 282 22.95 5.29 -21.11
CA ALA A 282 22.70 3.91 -21.52
C ALA A 282 22.96 2.92 -20.37
N SER A 283 24.06 3.11 -19.62
CA SER A 283 24.41 2.28 -18.47
C SER A 283 23.38 2.38 -17.34
N VAL A 284 22.95 3.61 -17.00
CA VAL A 284 21.90 3.85 -16.01
C VAL A 284 20.57 3.24 -16.48
N GLY A 285 20.24 3.36 -17.76
CA GLY A 285 19.07 2.73 -18.38
C GLY A 285 19.06 1.21 -18.21
N CYS A 286 20.20 0.55 -18.48
CA CYS A 286 20.37 -0.90 -18.28
C CYS A 286 20.21 -1.30 -16.80
N ILE A 287 20.75 -0.52 -15.86
CA ILE A 287 20.60 -0.79 -14.42
C ILE A 287 19.14 -0.66 -13.99
N ILE A 288 18.44 0.38 -14.42
CA ILE A 288 17.02 0.59 -14.13
C ILE A 288 16.19 -0.56 -14.70
N PHE A 289 16.49 -0.99 -15.93
CA PHE A 289 15.83 -2.13 -16.56
C PHE A 289 16.09 -3.44 -15.80
N GLY A 290 17.33 -3.68 -15.34
CA GLY A 290 17.68 -4.82 -14.50
C GLY A 290 16.91 -4.83 -13.17
N ILE A 291 16.83 -3.69 -12.49
CA ILE A 291 16.04 -3.53 -11.25
C ILE A 291 14.55 -3.79 -11.52
N TYR A 292 14.03 -3.32 -12.66
CA TYR A 292 12.66 -3.56 -13.08
C TYR A 292 12.36 -5.06 -13.28
N LEU A 293 13.24 -5.79 -13.97
CA LEU A 293 13.09 -7.23 -14.19
C LEU A 293 13.08 -8.02 -12.87
N VAL A 294 13.99 -7.72 -11.94
CA VAL A 294 14.03 -8.36 -10.61
C VAL A 294 12.74 -8.10 -9.83
N LYS A 295 12.21 -6.86 -9.92
CA LYS A 295 10.93 -6.51 -9.31
C LYS A 295 9.76 -7.28 -9.93
N GLN A 296 9.74 -7.43 -11.26
CA GLN A 296 8.71 -8.18 -11.96
C GLN A 296 8.75 -9.67 -11.60
N MET A 297 9.95 -10.28 -11.55
CA MET A 297 10.13 -11.65 -11.09
C MET A 297 9.58 -11.83 -9.68
N THR A 298 9.92 -10.93 -8.75
CA THR A 298 9.41 -10.97 -7.36
C THR A 298 7.87 -10.93 -7.32
N ILE A 299 7.24 -10.10 -8.16
CA ILE A 299 5.78 -10.01 -8.24
C ILE A 299 5.17 -11.29 -8.86
N SER A 300 5.81 -11.84 -9.89
CA SER A 300 5.38 -13.08 -10.55
C SER A 300 5.43 -14.27 -9.58
N PHE A 301 6.53 -14.41 -8.83
CA PHE A 301 6.63 -15.42 -7.77
C PHE A 301 5.56 -15.26 -6.68
N THR A 302 5.13 -14.03 -6.40
CA THR A 302 4.05 -13.79 -5.42
C THR A 302 2.68 -14.20 -5.96
N LYS A 303 2.45 -14.12 -7.28
CA LYS A 303 1.18 -14.48 -7.93
C LYS A 303 1.06 -15.95 -8.33
N GLY A 304 2.17 -16.63 -8.56
CA GLY A 304 2.18 -18.05 -8.96
C GLY A 304 1.92 -19.05 -7.82
N VAL A 305 1.79 -18.58 -6.57
CA VAL A 305 1.59 -19.42 -5.37
C VAL A 305 0.32 -19.03 -4.59
N SER A 306 -0.53 -18.21 -5.20
CA SER A 306 -1.91 -17.91 -4.75
C SER A 306 -2.89 -18.60 -5.67
#